data_AF-A0A7C4E1F8-F1
#
_entry.id   AF-A0A7C4E1F8-F1
#
_cell.length_a   1.000
_cell.length_b   1.000
_cell.length_c   1.000
_cell.angle_alpha   90.00
_cell.angle_beta   90.00
_cell.angle_gamma   90.00
#
_symmetry.space_group_name_H-M   'P 1'
#
loop_
_entity.id
_entity.type
_entity.pdbx_description
1 polymer ?
#
loop_
_entity_poly.entity_id
_entity_poly.type
_entity_poly.pdbx_seq_one_letter_code
_entity_poly.pdbx_strand_id
1 'polypeptide(L)'
;MKGELKNNKNKLLLFVILILFSCEIFCWRREDVINLANQYLNFRWTCGENNIYDVMINSTGAPGSDGIDDRRGWPEDSNEWPYYIGWSGCGEAYAYGYWDRYNEFGDKIGRETEKWIAGKRKADPASVTGSAGYTGIDCSGFVSRVLGLNRHYSTSELPSICLPISAEELKKGDIINKASGDPHVVLFVSWVEGFRLANIIHSTKYGWQQRSNVWRVVDDIATVTGKRQIGTLGATVEEGYYPYTPFPIFRDWVPLKNSLINDTTPQIKVK
;
A
#
# COMPACT_ATOMS: atom_id res chain seq x y z
N MET A 1 8.56 36.31 50.47
CA MET A 1 8.42 36.53 49.01
C MET A 1 9.51 35.88 48.12
N LYS A 2 10.81 35.83 48.47
CA LYS A 2 11.83 35.21 47.59
C LYS A 2 11.76 33.67 47.48
N GLY A 3 11.16 32.97 48.46
CA GLY A 3 11.03 31.51 48.47
C GLY A 3 9.95 30.93 47.54
N GLU A 4 8.80 31.59 47.41
CA GLU A 4 7.69 31.13 46.56
C GLU A 4 7.99 31.26 45.06
N LEU A 5 8.68 32.34 44.65
CA LEU A 5 9.07 32.57 43.26
C LEU A 5 10.04 31.50 42.74
N LYS A 6 10.90 30.93 43.58
CA LYS A 6 11.84 29.86 43.19
C LYS A 6 11.11 28.52 43.02
N ASN A 7 10.10 28.27 43.85
CA ASN A 7 9.30 27.04 43.80
C ASN A 7 8.40 26.99 42.55
N ASN A 8 7.84 28.13 42.13
CA ASN A 8 7.04 28.22 40.91
C ASN A 8 7.87 28.10 39.63
N LYS A 9 9.12 28.63 39.60
CA LYS A 9 10.03 28.42 38.47
C LYS A 9 10.43 26.96 38.30
N ASN A 10 10.69 26.26 39.41
CA ASN A 10 11.04 24.83 39.36
C ASN A 10 9.85 23.96 38.94
N LYS A 11 8.61 24.29 39.37
CA LYS A 11 7.40 23.61 38.93
C LYS A 11 7.09 23.86 37.44
N LEU A 12 7.27 25.09 36.96
CA LEU A 12 7.09 25.43 35.55
C LEU A 12 8.14 24.72 34.67
N LEU A 13 9.39 24.64 35.13
CA LEU A 13 10.46 23.91 34.42
C LEU A 13 10.17 22.40 34.38
N LEU A 14 9.70 21.81 35.49
CA LEU A 14 9.30 20.40 35.51
C LEU A 14 8.10 20.13 34.58
N PHE A 15 7.13 21.05 34.52
CA PHE A 15 5.95 20.94 33.66
C PHE A 15 6.31 21.07 32.17
N VAL A 16 7.24 21.97 31.82
CA VAL A 16 7.77 22.10 30.45
C VAL A 16 8.59 20.87 30.06
N ILE A 17 9.42 20.31 30.95
CA ILE A 17 10.16 19.07 30.70
C ILE A 17 9.18 17.89 30.52
N LEU A 18 8.11 17.80 31.30
CA LEU A 18 7.07 16.79 31.14
C LEU A 18 6.32 16.91 29.80
N ILE A 19 6.01 18.12 29.34
CA ILE A 19 5.41 18.36 28.01
C ILE A 19 6.38 17.99 26.88
N LEU A 20 7.67 18.31 27.04
CA LEU A 20 8.71 17.97 26.06
C LEU A 20 9.01 16.46 26.01
N PHE A 21 8.75 15.71 27.09
CA PHE A 21 8.86 14.25 27.13
C PHE A 21 7.55 13.52 26.79
N SER A 22 6.38 14.18 26.81
CA SER A 22 5.08 13.55 26.51
C SER A 22 4.62 13.70 25.06
N CYS A 23 5.29 14.52 24.25
CA CYS A 23 5.09 14.52 22.81
C CYS A 23 6.03 13.50 22.16
N GLU A 24 5.74 12.22 22.30
CA GLU A 24 6.03 11.31 21.20
C GLU A 24 5.17 11.80 20.02
N ILE A 25 5.74 12.69 19.21
CA ILE A 25 5.19 12.98 17.90
C ILE A 25 5.30 11.65 17.17
N PHE A 26 4.21 10.88 17.16
CA PHE A 26 4.07 9.67 16.36
C PHE A 26 4.10 10.11 14.89
N CYS A 27 5.30 10.37 14.40
CA CYS A 27 5.57 10.66 13.02
C CYS A 27 5.62 9.32 12.31
N TRP A 28 4.77 9.13 11.30
CA TRP A 28 4.80 7.93 10.47
C TRP A 28 6.11 7.92 9.70
N ARG A 29 7.03 7.01 10.02
CA ARG A 29 8.35 6.97 9.39
C ARG A 29 8.30 6.15 8.12
N ARG A 30 9.25 6.42 7.21
CA ARG A 30 9.50 5.59 6.03
C ARG A 30 9.68 4.11 6.38
N GLU A 31 10.30 3.83 7.52
CA GLU A 31 10.46 2.46 8.02
C GLU A 31 9.14 1.81 8.43
N ASP A 32 8.23 2.58 9.05
CA ASP A 32 6.91 2.07 9.45
C ASP A 32 6.07 1.72 8.21
N VAL A 33 6.17 2.53 7.15
CA VAL A 33 5.53 2.25 5.85
C VAL A 33 6.02 0.92 5.27
N ILE A 34 7.34 0.69 5.23
CA ILE A 34 7.91 -0.55 4.67
C ILE A 34 7.59 -1.76 5.55
N ASN A 35 7.66 -1.62 6.88
CA ASN A 35 7.31 -2.69 7.80
C ASN A 35 5.84 -3.11 7.68
N LEU A 36 4.93 -2.15 7.53
CA LEU A 36 3.52 -2.45 7.31
C LEU A 36 3.30 -3.05 5.93
N ALA A 37 3.92 -2.51 4.87
CA ALA A 37 3.87 -3.10 3.53
C ALA A 37 4.31 -4.58 3.52
N ASN A 38 5.34 -4.92 4.31
CA ASN A 38 5.80 -6.29 4.47
C ASN A 38 4.79 -7.19 5.19
N GLN A 39 3.91 -6.67 6.05
CA GLN A 39 2.82 -7.47 6.63
C GLN A 39 1.84 -7.93 5.55
N TYR A 40 1.45 -7.02 4.65
CA TYR A 40 0.58 -7.34 3.52
C TYR A 40 1.25 -8.30 2.52
N LEU A 41 2.50 -8.02 2.15
CA LEU A 41 3.28 -8.81 1.18
C LEU A 41 3.51 -10.25 1.67
N ASN A 42 3.85 -10.41 2.94
CA ASN A 42 4.20 -11.71 3.51
C ASN A 42 3.02 -12.42 4.17
N PHE A 43 1.80 -11.86 4.08
CA PHE A 43 0.61 -12.47 4.65
C PHE A 43 0.34 -13.82 3.97
N ARG A 44 0.47 -14.92 4.72
CA ARG A 44 0.25 -16.27 4.20
C ARG A 44 -1.19 -16.69 4.40
N TRP A 45 -1.78 -17.25 3.36
CA TRP A 45 -3.12 -17.79 3.44
C TRP A 45 -3.36 -18.95 2.48
N THR A 46 -4.47 -19.65 2.71
CA THR A 46 -4.96 -20.73 1.88
C THR A 46 -6.39 -20.43 1.49
N CYS A 47 -6.70 -20.56 0.20
CA CYS A 47 -8.04 -20.35 -0.32
C CYS A 47 -8.92 -21.57 -0.01
N GLY A 48 -9.99 -21.38 0.76
CA GLY A 48 -10.99 -22.40 1.04
C GLY A 48 -12.27 -22.23 0.20
N GLU A 49 -13.23 -23.14 0.39
CA GLU A 49 -14.56 -23.12 -0.25
C GLU A 49 -15.31 -21.79 -0.03
N ASN A 50 -15.15 -21.20 1.16
CA ASN A 50 -15.75 -19.91 1.51
C ASN A 50 -15.06 -18.70 0.86
N ASN A 51 -13.96 -18.89 0.12
CA ASN A 51 -13.17 -17.79 -0.43
C ASN A 51 -13.27 -17.64 -1.95
N ILE A 52 -13.99 -18.51 -2.63
CA ILE A 52 -14.18 -18.46 -4.09
C ILE A 52 -15.48 -17.78 -4.48
N TYR A 53 -15.45 -17.11 -5.63
CA TYR A 53 -16.65 -16.65 -6.31
C TYR A 53 -17.20 -17.82 -7.13
N ASP A 54 -18.18 -18.52 -6.56
CA ASP A 54 -18.80 -19.70 -7.17
C ASP A 54 -20.32 -19.52 -7.09
N VAL A 55 -20.88 -19.04 -8.21
CA VAL A 55 -22.29 -18.75 -8.44
C VAL A 55 -22.81 -19.44 -9.71
N MET A 56 -21.98 -20.18 -10.43
CA MET A 56 -22.36 -20.83 -11.68
C MET A 56 -23.35 -21.96 -11.47
N ILE A 57 -23.91 -22.32 -12.62
CA ILE A 57 -24.77 -23.45 -12.86
C ILE A 57 -23.84 -24.63 -13.11
N ASN A 58 -23.98 -25.70 -12.31
CA ASN A 58 -23.15 -26.90 -12.46
C ASN A 58 -23.24 -27.49 -13.88
N SER A 59 -22.39 -28.47 -14.20
CA SER A 59 -22.32 -29.15 -15.50
C SER A 59 -23.64 -29.74 -16.03
N THR A 60 -24.71 -29.74 -15.22
CA THR A 60 -26.04 -30.22 -15.57
C THR A 60 -27.06 -29.13 -15.92
N GLY A 61 -26.68 -27.84 -15.89
CA GLY A 61 -27.61 -26.75 -16.18
C GLY A 61 -28.49 -26.36 -14.98
N ALA A 62 -28.24 -26.91 -13.79
CA ALA A 62 -28.93 -26.56 -12.55
C ALA A 62 -28.13 -25.53 -11.73
N PRO A 63 -28.77 -24.53 -11.09
CA PRO A 63 -28.10 -23.63 -10.16
C PRO A 63 -27.40 -24.45 -9.06
N GLY A 64 -26.09 -24.30 -8.90
CA GLY A 64 -25.35 -25.03 -7.88
C GLY A 64 -23.84 -24.91 -8.03
N SER A 65 -23.18 -24.70 -6.90
CA SER A 65 -21.72 -24.63 -6.76
C SER A 65 -21.04 -25.88 -7.33
N ASP A 66 -19.99 -25.69 -8.12
CA ASP A 66 -19.14 -26.75 -8.66
C ASP A 66 -17.75 -26.80 -8.00
N GLY A 67 -17.49 -25.90 -7.05
CA GLY A 67 -16.22 -25.79 -6.32
C GLY A 67 -15.14 -25.04 -7.11
N ILE A 68 -15.49 -24.44 -8.25
CA ILE A 68 -14.56 -23.68 -9.09
C ILE A 68 -14.89 -22.19 -8.93
N ASP A 69 -13.84 -21.37 -8.87
CA ASP A 69 -14.04 -19.92 -8.94
C ASP A 69 -14.41 -19.52 -10.37
N ASP A 70 -15.64 -19.04 -10.59
CA ASP A 70 -16.18 -18.72 -11.92
C ASP A 70 -15.37 -17.65 -12.66
N ARG A 71 -14.52 -16.90 -11.94
CA ARG A 71 -13.62 -15.91 -12.54
C ARG A 71 -12.47 -16.57 -13.29
N ARG A 72 -12.24 -17.88 -13.13
CA ARG A 72 -11.28 -18.68 -13.91
C ARG A 72 -11.79 -19.05 -15.30
N GLY A 73 -13.05 -18.76 -15.62
CA GLY A 73 -13.66 -19.06 -16.93
C GLY A 73 -13.94 -20.56 -17.15
N TRP A 74 -14.66 -20.86 -18.24
CA TRP A 74 -14.90 -22.24 -18.70
C TRP A 74 -14.43 -22.44 -20.16
N PRO A 75 -13.65 -23.50 -20.46
CA PRO A 75 -12.97 -24.39 -19.51
C PRO A 75 -12.01 -23.60 -18.62
N GLU A 76 -11.45 -24.18 -17.54
CA GLU A 76 -10.58 -23.48 -16.58
C GLU A 76 -9.34 -22.85 -17.25
N ASP A 77 -9.51 -21.69 -17.90
CA ASP A 77 -8.44 -20.87 -18.43
C ASP A 77 -7.86 -20.09 -17.25
N SER A 78 -7.04 -20.81 -16.50
CA SER A 78 -6.29 -20.41 -15.30
C SER A 78 -5.50 -19.10 -15.39
N ASN A 79 -5.45 -18.47 -16.56
CA ASN A 79 -4.71 -17.24 -16.75
C ASN A 79 -5.42 -16.02 -16.17
N GLU A 80 -6.74 -15.96 -16.01
CA GLU A 80 -7.38 -14.71 -15.57
C GLU A 80 -7.49 -14.54 -14.04
N TRP A 81 -7.64 -15.63 -13.29
CA TRP A 81 -7.84 -15.62 -11.84
C TRP A 81 -7.00 -16.69 -11.14
N PRO A 82 -6.17 -16.35 -10.13
CA PRO A 82 -5.18 -17.27 -9.61
C PRO A 82 -5.67 -18.17 -8.48
N TYR A 83 -6.82 -17.85 -7.87
CA TYR A 83 -7.31 -18.53 -6.68
C TYR A 83 -8.21 -19.72 -7.02
N TYR A 84 -7.94 -20.85 -6.37
CA TYR A 84 -8.71 -22.09 -6.41
C TYR A 84 -8.68 -22.72 -5.01
N ILE A 85 -9.62 -23.59 -4.68
CA ILE A 85 -9.65 -24.27 -3.38
C ILE A 85 -8.34 -25.03 -3.16
N GLY A 86 -7.67 -24.77 -2.03
CA GLY A 86 -6.36 -25.32 -1.70
C GLY A 86 -5.17 -24.50 -2.23
N TRP A 87 -5.40 -23.44 -3.03
CA TRP A 87 -4.34 -22.48 -3.38
C TRP A 87 -3.73 -21.93 -2.09
N SER A 88 -2.40 -21.89 -2.02
CA SER A 88 -1.70 -21.28 -0.89
C SER A 88 -0.55 -20.42 -1.39
N GLY A 89 -0.42 -19.24 -0.79
CA GLY A 89 0.62 -18.29 -1.13
C GLY A 89 0.78 -17.18 -0.11
N CYS A 90 1.67 -16.24 -0.43
CA CYS A 90 1.83 -14.98 0.31
C CYS A 90 1.09 -13.85 -0.40
N GLY A 91 0.83 -12.75 0.29
CA GLY A 91 0.27 -11.53 -0.28
C GLY A 91 -1.24 -11.47 -0.13
N GLU A 92 -1.74 -10.42 0.49
CA GLU A 92 -3.18 -10.14 0.58
C GLU A 92 -3.80 -10.02 -0.82
N ALA A 93 -5.03 -10.55 -0.99
CA ALA A 93 -5.71 -10.55 -2.28
C ALA A 93 -6.03 -9.14 -2.79
N TYR A 94 -5.89 -8.94 -4.10
CA TYR A 94 -6.29 -7.72 -4.79
C TYR A 94 -7.81 -7.67 -4.89
N ALA A 95 -8.40 -6.62 -4.32
CA ALA A 95 -9.84 -6.40 -4.38
C ALA A 95 -10.17 -4.96 -4.77
N TYR A 96 -10.66 -4.75 -5.99
CA TYR A 96 -11.00 -3.45 -6.53
C TYR A 96 -12.03 -2.71 -5.67
N GLY A 97 -11.66 -1.53 -5.15
CA GLY A 97 -12.51 -0.71 -4.29
C GLY A 97 -12.53 -1.15 -2.83
N TYR A 98 -11.68 -2.09 -2.43
CA TYR A 98 -11.54 -2.57 -1.06
C TYR A 98 -10.20 -2.13 -0.46
N TRP A 99 -10.15 -2.17 0.87
CA TRP A 99 -9.12 -1.51 1.65
C TRP A 99 -8.91 -2.20 3.00
N ASP A 100 -8.98 -3.52 3.06
CA ASP A 100 -8.84 -4.25 4.32
C ASP A 100 -7.48 -3.97 4.98
N ARG A 101 -7.41 -4.11 6.31
CA ARG A 101 -6.13 -4.35 6.97
C ARG A 101 -5.71 -5.80 6.75
N TYR A 102 -4.40 -6.08 6.75
CA TYR A 102 -3.91 -7.46 6.60
C TYR A 102 -4.52 -8.43 7.64
N ASN A 103 -4.77 -7.96 8.86
CA ASN A 103 -5.46 -8.76 9.89
C ASN A 103 -6.97 -8.85 9.66
N GLU A 104 -7.62 -7.79 9.17
CA GLU A 104 -9.04 -7.82 8.78
C GLU A 104 -9.27 -8.81 7.62
N PHE A 105 -8.36 -8.84 6.64
CA PHE A 105 -8.36 -9.84 5.57
C PHE A 105 -8.23 -11.25 6.16
N GLY A 106 -7.22 -11.49 6.99
CA GLY A 106 -7.02 -12.77 7.68
C GLY A 106 -8.23 -13.25 8.47
N ASP A 107 -8.83 -12.35 9.24
CA ASP A 107 -10.03 -12.63 10.03
C ASP A 107 -11.25 -12.97 9.17
N LYS A 108 -11.35 -12.44 7.95
CA LYS A 108 -12.46 -12.70 7.02
C LYS A 108 -12.25 -14.00 6.26
N ILE A 109 -11.07 -14.21 5.69
CA ILE A 109 -10.79 -15.42 4.90
C ILE A 109 -10.84 -16.70 5.73
N GLY A 110 -10.53 -16.62 7.03
CA GLY A 110 -10.55 -17.75 7.95
C GLY A 110 -11.92 -18.08 8.55
N ARG A 111 -13.00 -17.37 8.19
CA ARG A 111 -14.34 -17.64 8.74
C ARG A 111 -14.97 -18.87 8.12
N GLU A 112 -15.35 -19.82 8.97
CA GLU A 112 -16.08 -21.03 8.55
C GLU A 112 -17.58 -20.76 8.38
N THR A 113 -18.15 -19.84 9.15
CA THR A 113 -19.60 -19.57 9.18
C THR A 113 -20.04 -18.43 8.25
N GLU A 114 -19.10 -17.69 7.67
CA GLU A 114 -19.37 -16.59 6.74
C GLU A 114 -18.52 -16.76 5.49
N LYS A 115 -19.17 -16.75 4.32
CA LYS A 115 -18.48 -16.78 3.03
C LYS A 115 -17.92 -15.38 2.71
N TRP A 116 -16.60 -15.26 2.66
CA TRP A 116 -15.87 -14.04 2.29
C TRP A 116 -15.01 -14.31 1.07
N ILE A 117 -15.41 -13.75 -0.07
CA ILE A 117 -14.77 -14.00 -1.37
C ILE A 117 -13.44 -13.24 -1.43
N ALA A 118 -12.34 -13.97 -1.59
CA ALA A 118 -11.02 -13.36 -1.72
C ALA A 118 -10.89 -12.67 -3.08
N GLY A 119 -10.48 -11.41 -3.06
CA GLY A 119 -10.25 -10.60 -4.24
C GLY A 119 -11.53 -10.16 -4.95
N LYS A 120 -11.45 -9.10 -5.76
CA LYS A 120 -12.59 -8.55 -6.51
C LYS A 120 -12.14 -7.84 -7.78
N ARG A 121 -12.82 -8.13 -8.90
CA ARG A 121 -12.69 -7.39 -10.17
C ARG A 121 -13.59 -6.16 -10.18
N LYS A 122 -13.25 -5.18 -11.02
CA LYS A 122 -14.15 -4.05 -11.31
C LYS A 122 -15.49 -4.51 -11.89
N ALA A 123 -15.48 -5.58 -12.70
CA ALA A 123 -16.67 -6.15 -13.33
C ALA A 123 -17.51 -7.04 -12.40
N ASP A 124 -16.96 -7.46 -11.25
CA ASP A 124 -17.69 -8.31 -10.30
C ASP A 124 -18.83 -7.51 -9.65
N PRO A 125 -19.99 -8.15 -9.37
CA PRO A 125 -21.14 -7.49 -8.78
C PRO A 125 -20.81 -6.92 -7.40
N ALA A 126 -21.54 -5.88 -6.99
CA ALA A 126 -21.32 -5.22 -5.70
C ALA A 126 -21.62 -6.13 -4.49
N SER A 127 -22.50 -7.11 -4.67
CA SER A 127 -22.83 -8.12 -3.66
C SER A 127 -23.09 -9.47 -4.35
N VAL A 128 -22.92 -10.55 -3.59
CA VAL A 128 -23.12 -11.92 -4.06
C VAL A 128 -24.06 -12.61 -3.07
N THR A 129 -25.15 -13.19 -3.56
CA THR A 129 -26.11 -13.93 -2.73
C THR A 129 -25.40 -15.08 -2.01
N GLY A 130 -25.64 -15.21 -0.70
CA GLY A 130 -24.98 -16.24 0.12
C GLY A 130 -23.53 -15.92 0.51
N SER A 131 -23.04 -14.72 0.21
CA SER A 131 -21.74 -14.22 0.65
C SER A 131 -21.89 -13.00 1.56
N ALA A 132 -21.02 -12.89 2.56
CA ALA A 132 -20.87 -11.69 3.38
C ALA A 132 -20.24 -10.52 2.59
N GLY A 133 -19.52 -10.83 1.52
CA GLY A 133 -18.92 -9.86 0.62
C GLY A 133 -17.57 -10.31 0.06
N TYR A 134 -16.81 -9.34 -0.43
CA TYR A 134 -15.43 -9.54 -0.84
C TYR A 134 -14.46 -9.09 0.25
N THR A 135 -13.24 -9.59 0.20
CA THR A 135 -12.15 -9.20 1.09
C THR A 135 -10.83 -9.06 0.35
N GLY A 136 -9.99 -8.14 0.81
CA GLY A 136 -8.71 -7.80 0.22
C GLY A 136 -8.51 -6.30 0.07
N ILE A 137 -7.59 -5.92 -0.82
CA ILE A 137 -7.11 -4.55 -0.92
C ILE A 137 -6.77 -4.14 -2.35
N ASP A 138 -7.20 -2.96 -2.81
CA ASP A 138 -6.75 -2.42 -4.09
C ASP A 138 -5.40 -1.67 -3.99
N CYS A 139 -4.87 -1.21 -5.13
CA CYS A 139 -3.58 -0.53 -5.19
C CYS A 139 -3.51 0.72 -4.30
N SER A 140 -4.56 1.55 -4.32
CA SER A 140 -4.64 2.80 -3.58
C SER A 140 -5.06 2.60 -2.12
N GLY A 141 -5.86 1.57 -1.84
CA GLY A 141 -6.17 1.08 -0.49
C GLY A 141 -4.91 0.62 0.21
N PHE A 142 -4.07 -0.15 -0.50
CA PHE A 142 -2.77 -0.59 0.00
C PHE A 142 -1.89 0.59 0.38
N VAL A 143 -1.69 1.54 -0.54
CA VAL A 143 -0.92 2.76 -0.26
C VAL A 143 -1.52 3.54 0.91
N SER A 144 -2.83 3.73 0.95
CA SER A 144 -3.50 4.44 2.04
C SER A 144 -3.24 3.79 3.40
N ARG A 145 -3.30 2.45 3.47
CA ARG A 145 -3.03 1.68 4.69
C ARG A 145 -1.57 1.78 5.12
N VAL A 146 -0.62 1.57 4.21
CA VAL A 146 0.80 1.61 4.57
C VAL A 146 1.28 3.00 4.93
N LEU A 147 0.63 4.06 4.45
CA LEU A 147 0.87 5.45 4.86
C LEU A 147 0.16 5.85 6.16
N GLY A 148 -0.58 4.93 6.80
CA GLY A 148 -1.26 5.20 8.07
C GLY A 148 -2.45 6.16 7.92
N LEU A 149 -3.04 6.28 6.73
CA LEU A 149 -4.18 7.16 6.50
C LEU A 149 -5.45 6.60 7.14
N ASN A 150 -6.30 7.51 7.64
CA ASN A 150 -7.54 7.15 8.35
C ASN A 150 -8.70 6.76 7.42
N ARG A 151 -8.56 6.99 6.11
CA ARG A 151 -9.53 6.63 5.09
C ARG A 151 -8.83 6.13 3.82
N HIS A 152 -9.59 5.50 2.93
CA HIS A 152 -9.14 5.17 1.59
C HIS A 152 -9.02 6.45 0.76
N TYR A 153 -7.82 6.71 0.23
CA TYR A 153 -7.56 7.72 -0.78
C TYR A 153 -7.37 7.02 -2.12
N SER A 154 -8.18 7.37 -3.11
CA SER A 154 -8.04 6.87 -4.46
C SER A 154 -6.76 7.37 -5.13
N THR A 155 -6.33 6.71 -6.20
CA THR A 155 -5.17 7.11 -7.00
C THR A 155 -5.22 8.55 -7.50
N SER A 156 -6.41 9.10 -7.75
CA SER A 156 -6.61 10.50 -8.15
C SER A 156 -6.59 11.48 -6.99
N GLU A 157 -6.84 11.03 -5.75
CA GLU A 157 -6.78 11.87 -4.55
C GLU A 157 -5.37 11.93 -3.95
N LEU A 158 -4.56 10.86 -4.08
CA LEU A 158 -3.20 10.78 -3.53
C LEU A 158 -2.31 12.01 -3.85
N PRO A 159 -2.33 12.60 -5.07
CA PRO A 159 -1.56 13.81 -5.36
C PRO A 159 -1.90 15.02 -4.49
N SER A 160 -3.11 15.09 -3.93
CA SER A 160 -3.53 16.22 -3.07
C SER A 160 -2.94 16.19 -1.66
N ILE A 161 -2.41 15.03 -1.24
CA ILE A 161 -1.83 14.81 0.08
C ILE A 161 -0.34 14.47 0.03
N CYS A 162 0.27 14.50 -1.16
CA CYS A 162 1.68 14.24 -1.37
C CYS A 162 2.34 15.42 -2.09
N LEU A 163 3.67 15.51 -2.01
CA LEU A 163 4.46 16.47 -2.75
C LEU A 163 5.07 15.80 -3.99
N PRO A 164 4.96 16.39 -5.19
CA PRO A 164 5.66 15.89 -6.36
C PRO A 164 7.17 16.01 -6.18
N ILE A 165 7.90 14.99 -6.59
CA ILE A 165 9.37 14.94 -6.54
C ILE A 165 9.93 14.45 -7.87
N SER A 166 11.20 14.68 -8.13
CA SER A 166 11.85 14.06 -9.29
C SER A 166 12.15 12.59 -9.02
N ALA A 167 12.45 11.82 -10.07
CA ALA A 167 12.85 10.42 -9.90
C ALA A 167 14.12 10.31 -9.04
N GLU A 168 15.09 11.20 -9.22
CA GLU A 168 16.35 11.18 -8.44
C GLU A 168 16.13 11.38 -6.93
N GLU A 169 15.00 11.94 -6.54
CA GLU A 169 14.66 12.24 -5.15
C GLU A 169 13.92 11.11 -4.44
N LEU A 170 13.51 10.06 -5.17
CA LEU A 170 12.80 8.91 -4.61
C LEU A 170 13.60 8.24 -3.48
N LYS A 171 12.91 8.05 -2.36
CA LYS A 171 13.38 7.37 -1.16
C LYS A 171 12.37 6.32 -0.74
N LYS A 172 12.83 5.29 -0.03
CA LYS A 172 11.96 4.19 0.46
C LYS A 172 10.68 4.75 1.12
N GLY A 173 9.52 4.20 0.77
CA GLY A 173 8.23 4.66 1.26
C GLY A 173 7.57 5.78 0.44
N ASP A 174 8.27 6.36 -0.53
CA ASP A 174 7.63 7.24 -1.53
C ASP A 174 6.73 6.42 -2.47
N ILE A 175 5.87 7.11 -3.22
CA ILE A 175 4.93 6.46 -4.15
C ILE A 175 5.22 6.89 -5.58
N ILE A 176 4.91 6.01 -6.53
CA ILE A 176 4.88 6.33 -7.95
C ILE A 176 3.44 6.12 -8.42
N ASN A 177 2.77 7.19 -8.82
CA ASN A 177 1.31 7.21 -8.99
C ASN A 177 0.90 7.58 -10.41
N LYS A 178 0.01 6.77 -11.00
CA LYS A 178 -0.73 7.04 -12.23
C LYS A 178 -2.19 7.32 -11.89
N ALA A 179 -2.59 8.58 -11.99
CA ALA A 179 -3.91 9.03 -11.58
C ALA A 179 -5.00 8.85 -12.65
N SER A 180 -4.63 8.69 -13.94
CA SER A 180 -5.57 8.71 -15.06
C SER A 180 -5.37 7.55 -16.06
N GLY A 181 -6.37 7.33 -16.92
CA GLY A 181 -6.38 6.25 -17.92
C GLY A 181 -6.67 4.89 -17.28
N ASP A 182 -5.60 4.18 -16.89
CA ASP A 182 -5.64 2.95 -16.08
C ASP A 182 -4.95 3.26 -14.74
N PRO A 183 -5.69 3.78 -13.74
CA PRO A 183 -5.07 4.32 -12.55
C PRO A 183 -4.43 3.23 -11.70
N HIS A 184 -3.21 3.49 -11.23
CA HIS A 184 -2.45 2.56 -10.40
C HIS A 184 -1.41 3.30 -9.58
N VAL A 185 -1.07 2.76 -8.42
CA VAL A 185 -0.04 3.33 -7.55
C VAL A 185 0.81 2.22 -6.97
N VAL A 186 2.11 2.50 -6.85
CA VAL A 186 3.09 1.57 -6.30
C VAL A 186 3.92 2.23 -5.22
N LEU A 187 4.37 1.44 -4.25
CA LEU A 187 5.27 1.87 -3.19
C LEU A 187 6.72 1.65 -3.63
N PHE A 188 7.54 2.70 -3.60
CA PHE A 188 8.96 2.60 -3.91
C PHE A 188 9.75 2.06 -2.70
N VAL A 189 10.61 1.06 -2.94
CA VAL A 189 11.47 0.46 -1.91
C VAL A 189 12.92 0.90 -2.08
N SER A 190 13.50 0.63 -3.25
CA SER A 190 14.90 0.97 -3.54
C SER A 190 15.18 1.02 -5.03
N TRP A 191 16.28 1.65 -5.41
CA TRP A 191 16.83 1.53 -6.75
C TRP A 191 17.54 0.18 -6.93
N VAL A 192 17.38 -0.39 -8.12
CA VAL A 192 18.09 -1.59 -8.62
C VAL A 192 19.19 -1.15 -9.58
N GLU A 193 18.87 -0.23 -10.50
CA GLU A 193 19.82 0.27 -11.49
C GLU A 193 19.58 1.76 -11.77
N GLY A 194 20.49 2.60 -11.28
CA GLY A 194 20.40 4.07 -11.40
C GLY A 194 19.04 4.60 -10.98
N PHE A 195 18.62 5.73 -11.55
CA PHE A 195 17.26 6.27 -11.42
C PHE A 195 16.33 5.69 -12.50
N ARG A 196 16.53 4.41 -12.85
CA ARG A 196 15.85 3.73 -13.96
C ARG A 196 15.04 2.52 -13.49
N LEU A 197 15.65 1.53 -12.83
CA LEU A 197 14.94 0.34 -12.35
C LEU A 197 14.82 0.37 -10.82
N ALA A 198 13.64 0.11 -10.29
CA ALA A 198 13.36 0.13 -8.86
C ALA A 198 12.64 -1.12 -8.37
N ASN A 199 12.98 -1.55 -7.15
CA ASN A 199 12.16 -2.47 -6.37
C ASN A 199 10.94 -1.72 -5.86
N ILE A 200 9.77 -2.33 -6.02
CA ILE A 200 8.48 -1.78 -5.60
C ILE A 200 7.65 -2.83 -4.86
N ILE A 201 6.64 -2.38 -4.13
CA ILE A 201 5.58 -3.22 -3.59
C ILE A 201 4.24 -2.61 -4.02
N HIS A 202 3.30 -3.45 -4.46
CA HIS A 202 1.97 -2.98 -4.83
C HIS A 202 0.91 -4.08 -4.73
N SER A 203 -0.35 -3.70 -4.56
CA SER A 203 -1.49 -4.60 -4.81
C SER A 203 -1.85 -4.53 -6.29
N THR A 204 -1.76 -5.65 -7.02
CA THR A 204 -1.94 -5.65 -8.48
C THR A 204 -2.67 -6.88 -9.00
N LYS A 205 -3.34 -6.73 -10.15
CA LYS A 205 -3.86 -7.84 -10.96
C LYS A 205 -2.73 -8.61 -11.66
N TYR A 206 -1.70 -7.90 -12.13
CA TYR A 206 -0.65 -8.43 -13.01
C TYR A 206 0.74 -8.10 -12.46
N GLY A 207 1.55 -9.14 -12.25
CA GLY A 207 2.94 -9.02 -11.85
C GLY A 207 3.80 -8.62 -13.05
N TRP A 208 4.51 -7.51 -12.93
CA TRP A 208 5.34 -6.91 -13.96
C TRP A 208 6.57 -7.76 -14.30
N GLN A 209 7.26 -8.31 -13.30
CA GLN A 209 8.33 -9.29 -13.50
C GLN A 209 7.79 -10.66 -13.94
N GLN A 210 6.77 -11.14 -13.23
CA GLN A 210 6.25 -12.50 -13.37
C GLN A 210 5.51 -12.69 -14.71
N ARG A 211 5.12 -11.57 -15.33
CA ARG A 211 4.33 -11.52 -16.57
C ARG A 211 3.06 -12.37 -16.51
N SER A 212 2.53 -12.54 -15.31
CA SER A 212 1.38 -13.40 -15.00
C SER A 212 0.39 -12.64 -14.14
N ASN A 213 -0.85 -13.12 -14.14
CA ASN A 213 -1.86 -12.63 -13.22
C ASN A 213 -1.56 -13.15 -11.81
N VAL A 214 -1.47 -12.23 -10.85
CA VAL A 214 -1.10 -12.50 -9.46
C VAL A 214 -2.22 -12.14 -8.49
N TRP A 215 -3.03 -11.14 -8.84
CA TRP A 215 -4.17 -10.64 -8.06
C TRP A 215 -3.90 -10.48 -6.57
N ARG A 216 -2.74 -9.98 -6.16
CA ARG A 216 -2.36 -9.85 -4.75
C ARG A 216 -1.34 -8.74 -4.54
N VAL A 217 -1.02 -8.48 -3.27
CA VAL A 217 0.16 -7.70 -2.90
C VAL A 217 1.42 -8.48 -3.23
N VAL A 218 2.28 -7.89 -4.06
CA VAL A 218 3.56 -8.48 -4.51
C VAL A 218 4.68 -7.46 -4.44
N ASP A 219 5.90 -7.96 -4.30
CA ASP A 219 7.12 -7.25 -4.64
C ASP A 219 7.41 -7.43 -6.13
N ASP A 220 7.96 -6.38 -6.75
CA ASP A 220 8.21 -6.37 -8.19
C ASP A 220 9.39 -5.42 -8.54
N ILE A 221 9.85 -5.48 -9.79
CA ILE A 221 10.78 -4.49 -10.36
C ILE A 221 10.11 -3.72 -11.49
N ALA A 222 10.18 -2.39 -11.38
CA ALA A 222 9.60 -1.45 -12.31
C ALA A 222 10.66 -0.50 -12.90
N THR A 223 10.52 -0.15 -14.18
CA THR A 223 11.31 0.92 -14.81
C THR A 223 10.64 2.26 -14.53
N VAL A 224 11.23 3.13 -13.70
CA VAL A 224 10.68 4.42 -13.24
C VAL A 224 10.82 5.55 -14.28
N THR A 225 11.76 5.44 -15.22
CA THR A 225 12.01 6.47 -16.24
C THR A 225 12.03 5.87 -17.66
N GLY A 226 11.19 6.41 -18.56
CA GLY A 226 11.25 6.16 -20.00
C GLY A 226 10.00 5.54 -20.63
N LYS A 227 9.88 5.66 -21.95
CA LYS A 227 8.89 4.92 -22.76
C LYS A 227 9.21 3.42 -22.72
N ARG A 228 8.19 2.58 -22.89
CA ARG A 228 8.31 1.12 -22.96
C ARG A 228 9.41 0.69 -23.92
N GLN A 229 10.52 0.16 -23.42
CA GLN A 229 11.52 -0.49 -24.26
C GLN A 229 11.16 -1.98 -24.40
N ILE A 230 10.74 -2.36 -25.61
CA ILE A 230 10.48 -3.75 -25.98
C ILE A 230 11.77 -4.56 -25.75
N GLY A 231 11.70 -5.60 -24.91
CA GLY A 231 12.81 -6.55 -24.68
C GLY A 231 13.57 -6.42 -23.35
N THR A 232 13.28 -5.43 -22.51
CA THR A 232 13.90 -5.32 -21.18
C THR A 232 13.08 -6.06 -20.11
N LEU A 233 13.75 -6.75 -19.18
CA LEU A 233 13.14 -7.28 -17.94
C LEU A 233 12.62 -6.10 -17.09
N GLY A 234 11.36 -6.15 -16.68
CA GLY A 234 10.70 -5.11 -15.88
C GLY A 234 9.66 -4.33 -16.68
N ALA A 235 8.45 -4.17 -16.11
CA ALA A 235 7.45 -3.31 -16.73
C ALA A 235 7.90 -1.85 -16.68
N THR A 236 7.45 -1.09 -17.66
CA THR A 236 7.66 0.34 -17.69
C THR A 236 6.59 1.02 -16.85
N VAL A 237 7.01 1.90 -15.96
CA VAL A 237 6.19 2.98 -15.42
C VAL A 237 5.85 3.84 -16.64
N GLU A 238 4.77 3.48 -17.33
CA GLU A 238 4.36 4.08 -18.60
C GLU A 238 4.10 5.60 -18.43
N GLU A 239 3.86 6.28 -19.55
CA GLU A 239 3.35 7.65 -19.57
C GLU A 239 2.20 7.82 -18.55
N GLY A 240 2.33 8.82 -17.67
CA GLY A 240 1.32 9.17 -16.67
C GLY A 240 1.59 8.71 -15.24
N TYR A 241 2.66 7.98 -14.96
CA TYR A 241 3.11 7.75 -13.59
C TYR A 241 4.12 8.81 -13.13
N TYR A 242 3.89 9.37 -11.95
CA TYR A 242 4.73 10.44 -11.40
C TYR A 242 5.19 10.11 -9.97
N PRO A 243 6.46 10.39 -9.62
CA PRO A 243 6.96 10.25 -8.26
C PRO A 243 6.35 11.29 -7.30
N TYR A 244 5.93 10.83 -6.12
CA TYR A 244 5.46 11.68 -5.04
C TYR A 244 6.03 11.21 -3.70
N THR A 245 6.24 12.18 -2.79
CA THR A 245 6.55 11.89 -1.40
C THR A 245 5.40 12.32 -0.49
N PRO A 246 4.88 11.43 0.37
CA PRO A 246 3.95 11.80 1.43
C PRO A 246 4.67 12.39 2.66
N PHE A 247 6.00 12.47 2.61
CA PHE A 247 6.82 12.93 3.73
C PHE A 247 7.18 14.41 3.59
N PRO A 248 7.31 15.15 4.70
CA PRO A 248 7.86 16.49 4.67
C PRO A 248 9.24 16.51 4.00
N ILE A 249 9.44 17.48 3.10
CA ILE A 249 10.75 17.78 2.55
C ILE A 249 11.25 19.06 3.21
N PHE A 250 12.32 18.95 3.99
CA PHE A 250 12.99 20.11 4.57
C PHE A 250 14.04 20.63 3.57
N ARG A 251 13.61 21.50 2.65
CA ARG A 251 14.51 22.24 1.73
C ARG A 251 14.80 23.63 2.28
N ASP A 252 15.95 24.17 1.91
CA ASP A 252 16.35 25.57 2.16
C ASP A 252 16.52 25.98 3.64
N TRP A 253 16.78 25.00 4.49
CA TRP A 253 17.17 25.25 5.87
C TRP A 253 18.66 25.59 5.88
N VAL A 254 18.98 26.84 6.20
CA VAL A 254 20.36 27.25 6.42
C VAL A 254 20.56 27.64 7.88
N PRO A 255 21.73 27.34 8.47
CA PRO A 255 22.08 27.91 9.75
C PRO A 255 21.96 29.43 9.68
N LEU A 256 21.43 30.05 10.73
CA LEU A 256 21.57 31.50 10.87
C LEU A 256 23.05 31.88 10.85
N LYS A 257 23.37 33.09 10.36
CA LYS A 257 24.74 33.54 10.02
C LYS A 257 25.76 33.38 11.17
N ASN A 258 25.30 33.20 12.41
CA ASN A 258 26.11 33.07 13.62
C ASN A 258 25.86 31.76 14.39
N SER A 259 25.10 30.81 13.85
CA SER A 259 24.88 29.50 14.48
C SER A 259 26.10 28.61 14.23
N LEU A 260 26.78 28.17 15.30
CA LEU A 260 27.86 27.20 15.19
C LEU A 260 27.27 25.81 14.88
N ILE A 261 27.89 25.07 13.95
CA ILE A 261 27.44 23.72 13.53
C ILE A 261 27.33 22.72 14.70
N ASN A 262 28.03 23.01 15.80
CA ASN A 262 28.17 22.16 16.97
C ASN A 262 27.31 22.64 18.15
N ASP A 263 26.50 23.69 17.94
CA ASP A 263 25.56 24.17 18.95
C ASP A 263 24.50 23.10 19.18
N THR A 264 24.23 22.78 20.44
CA THR A 264 23.16 21.83 20.83
C THR A 264 21.77 22.38 20.51
N THR A 265 21.65 23.68 20.25
CA THR A 265 20.41 24.39 19.91
C THR A 265 20.61 25.32 18.71
N PRO A 266 20.99 24.78 17.53
CA PRO A 266 21.31 25.62 16.39
C PRO A 266 20.03 26.32 15.91
N GLN A 267 20.09 27.66 15.82
CA GLN A 267 18.97 28.39 15.24
C GLN A 267 19.01 28.26 13.72
N ILE A 268 17.89 27.80 13.15
CA ILE A 268 17.72 27.50 11.73
C ILE A 268 16.71 28.49 11.15
N LYS A 269 16.97 28.98 9.93
CA LYS A 269 15.98 29.73 9.17
C LYS A 269 15.52 28.94 7.96
N VAL A 270 14.22 29.03 7.68
CA VAL A 270 13.66 28.67 6.38
C VAL A 270 13.93 29.85 5.45
N LYS A 271 14.54 29.63 4.29
CA LYS A 271 14.68 30.71 3.28
C LYS A 271 13.34 31.03 2.64
#